data_AF-Q6BKC7-F1
#
_entry.id   AF-Q6BKC7-F1
#
_cell.length_a   1.000
_cell.length_b   1.000
_cell.length_c   1.000
_cell.angle_alpha   90.00
_cell.angle_beta   90.00
_cell.angle_gamma   90.00
#
_symmetry.space_group_name_H-M   'P 1'
#
loop_
_entity.id
_entity.type
_entity.pdbx_description
1 polymer ?
#
loop_
_entity_poly.entity_id
_entity_poly.type
_entity_poly.pdbx_seq_one_letter_code
_entity_poly.pdbx_strand_id
1 'polypeptide(L)'
;MSGSGPHRVFYKGDEADFVIFIEDTDLVEKYKKGDTTIPLIDIVGIYKVFINRQGGNEGVLDEASKQELTLQFGKSDVDEIIKIILKEGSDKSGTHLGRGGASKNDSIGNTFVNH
;
A
#
# COMPACT_ATOMS: atom_id res chain seq x y z
N MET A 1 -19.41 -6.72 9.46
CA MET A 1 -19.13 -5.29 9.67
C MET A 1 -17.73 -5.04 9.18
N SER A 2 -17.56 -4.79 7.88
CA SER A 2 -16.23 -4.57 7.30
C SER A 2 -15.78 -3.17 7.71
N GLY A 3 -14.73 -3.11 8.53
CA GLY A 3 -14.21 -1.85 9.06
C GLY A 3 -13.83 -0.92 7.93
N SER A 4 -14.59 0.16 7.78
CA SER A 4 -14.25 1.33 6.96
C SER A 4 -13.14 2.09 7.69
N GLY A 5 -11.94 1.51 7.67
CA GLY A 5 -10.71 2.22 7.99
C GLY A 5 -10.09 2.74 6.70
N PRO A 6 -9.32 3.84 6.74
CA PRO A 6 -8.66 4.36 5.56
C PRO A 6 -7.77 3.27 4.95
N HIS A 7 -8.02 2.97 3.69
CA HIS A 7 -7.26 1.97 2.96
C HIS A 7 -5.86 2.55 2.67
N ARG A 8 -4.83 1.78 3.02
CA ARG A 8 -3.43 2.20 2.93
C ARG A 8 -2.69 1.24 2.00
N VAL A 9 -2.06 1.80 0.98
CA VAL A 9 -1.21 1.04 0.06
C VAL A 9 0.23 1.29 0.44
N PHE A 10 0.95 0.22 0.79
CA PHE A 10 2.34 0.27 1.20
C PHE A 10 3.24 -0.14 0.04
N TYR A 11 4.29 0.62 -0.20
CA TYR A 11 5.35 0.31 -1.14
C TYR A 11 6.65 0.14 -0.37
N LYS A 12 7.24 -1.04 -0.45
CA LYS A 12 8.51 -1.35 0.20
C LYS A 12 9.65 -0.78 -0.63
N GLY A 13 10.24 0.32 -0.16
CA GLY A 13 11.45 0.87 -0.75
C GLY A 13 12.73 0.16 -0.26
N ASP A 14 13.87 0.70 -0.66
CA ASP A 14 15.19 0.14 -0.28
C ASP A 14 15.58 0.60 1.12
N GLU A 15 15.49 1.92 1.36
CA GLU A 15 15.83 2.54 2.65
C GLU A 15 14.62 2.71 3.58
N ALA A 16 13.43 2.94 3.01
CA ALA A 16 12.22 3.20 3.78
C ALA A 16 10.95 2.73 3.04
N ASP A 17 9.89 2.49 3.81
CA ASP A 17 8.58 2.15 3.27
C ASP A 17 7.79 3.42 2.95
N PHE A 18 7.14 3.44 1.81
CA PHE A 18 6.25 4.52 1.38
C PHE A 18 4.81 4.09 1.51
N VAL A 19 3.92 5.03 1.83
CA VAL A 19 2.49 4.75 1.96
C VAL A 19 1.65 5.87 1.37
N ILE A 20 0.58 5.48 0.69
CA ILE A 20 -0.47 6.39 0.23
C ILE A 20 -1.81 5.97 0.82
N PHE A 21 -2.69 6.95 0.98
CA PHE A 21 -4.04 6.76 1.49
C PHE A 21 -5.02 6.80 0.33
N ILE A 22 -5.77 5.72 0.16
CA ILE A 22 -6.82 5.60 -0.84
C ILE A 22 -8.19 5.68 -0.16
N GLU A 23 -9.13 6.37 -0.79
CA GLU A 23 -10.53 6.40 -0.33
C GLU A 23 -11.33 5.29 -1.01
N ASP A 24 -11.13 5.09 -2.32
CA ASP A 24 -11.91 4.15 -3.12
C ASP A 24 -11.03 3.05 -3.73
N THR A 25 -11.10 1.84 -3.17
CA THR A 25 -10.40 0.67 -3.71
C THR A 25 -10.95 0.24 -5.08
N ASP A 26 -12.23 0.51 -5.37
CA ASP A 26 -12.85 0.17 -6.66
C ASP A 26 -12.23 0.98 -7.82
N LEU A 27 -11.95 2.27 -7.57
CA LEU A 27 -11.25 3.12 -8.53
C LEU A 27 -9.80 2.69 -8.70
N VAL A 28 -9.12 2.26 -7.63
CA VAL A 28 -7.77 1.66 -7.72
C VAL A 28 -7.79 0.44 -8.63
N GLU A 29 -8.77 -0.46 -8.48
CA GLU A 29 -8.86 -1.66 -9.32
C GLU A 29 -9.09 -1.31 -10.80
N LYS A 30 -9.96 -0.34 -11.09
CA LYS A 30 -10.17 0.15 -12.47
C LYS A 30 -8.90 0.77 -13.05
N TYR A 31 -8.21 1.59 -12.26
CA TYR A 31 -6.96 2.21 -12.66
C TYR A 31 -5.85 1.16 -12.91
N LYS A 32 -5.74 0.14 -12.03
CA LYS A 32 -4.82 -1.01 -12.21
C LYS A 32 -5.14 -1.82 -13.46
N LYS A 33 -6.43 -1.95 -13.83
CA LYS A 33 -6.87 -2.61 -15.07
C LYS A 33 -6.52 -1.83 -16.34
N GLY A 34 -6.08 -0.58 -16.21
CA GLY A 34 -5.63 0.27 -17.32
C GLY A 34 -6.48 1.51 -17.55
N ASP A 35 -7.47 1.78 -16.71
CA ASP A 35 -8.33 2.95 -16.83
C ASP A 35 -7.65 4.20 -16.27
N THR A 36 -6.73 4.78 -17.05
CA THR A 36 -5.98 6.00 -16.67
C THR A 36 -6.78 7.29 -16.92
N THR A 37 -8.08 7.19 -17.19
CA THR A 37 -8.96 8.36 -17.34
C THR A 37 -9.39 8.94 -15.99
N ILE A 38 -9.29 8.12 -14.93
CA ILE A 38 -9.64 8.48 -13.56
C ILE A 38 -8.50 9.32 -12.96
N PRO A 39 -8.77 10.54 -12.48
CA PRO A 39 -7.75 11.37 -11.87
C PRO A 39 -7.38 10.83 -10.49
N LEU A 40 -6.08 10.77 -10.18
CA LEU A 40 -5.57 10.18 -8.93
C LEU A 40 -6.16 10.83 -7.67
N ILE A 41 -6.47 12.13 -7.72
CA ILE A 41 -7.11 12.87 -6.62
C ILE A 41 -8.49 12.33 -6.21
N ASP A 42 -9.19 11.66 -7.13
CA ASP A 42 -10.48 11.01 -6.87
C ASP A 42 -10.29 9.63 -6.24
N ILE A 43 -9.09 9.05 -6.39
CA ILE A 43 -8.72 7.73 -5.87
C ILE A 43 -8.08 7.86 -4.48
N VAL A 44 -7.21 8.85 -4.30
CA VAL A 44 -6.48 9.11 -3.05
C VAL A 44 -7.19 10.18 -2.23
N GLY A 45 -7.44 9.90 -0.95
CA GLY A 45 -8.00 10.91 -0.05
C GLY A 45 -7.00 11.99 0.34
N ILE A 46 -5.71 11.68 0.23
CA ILE A 46 -4.63 12.62 0.50
C ILE A 46 -3.65 12.57 -0.65
N TYR A 47 -3.52 13.67 -1.38
CA TYR A 47 -2.59 13.83 -2.50
C TYR A 47 -1.14 14.07 -2.02
N LYS A 48 -0.66 13.18 -1.16
CA LYS A 48 0.67 13.22 -0.57
C LYS A 48 1.20 11.80 -0.41
N VAL A 49 2.50 11.65 -0.62
CA VAL A 49 3.22 10.42 -0.33
C VAL A 49 3.78 10.52 1.08
N PHE A 50 3.49 9.52 1.89
CA PHE A 50 4.04 9.43 3.23
C PHE A 50 5.17 8.39 3.25
N ILE A 51 6.12 8.60 4.14
CA ILE A 51 7.25 7.70 4.38
C ILE A 51 7.15 7.21 5.82
N ASN A 52 7.33 5.92 6.00
CA ASN A 52 7.36 5.30 7.31
C ASN A 52 8.82 5.10 7.74
N ARG A 53 9.31 5.97 8.62
CA ARG A 53 10.69 5.92 9.15
C ARG A 53 10.84 4.94 10.31
N GLN A 54 9.77 4.63 11.01
CA GLN A 54 9.76 3.65 12.10
C GLN A 54 9.00 2.41 11.63
N GLY A 55 9.74 1.40 11.19
CA GLY A 55 9.18 0.12 10.73
C GLY A 55 8.09 -0.39 11.68
N GLY A 56 6.84 -0.38 11.21
CA GLY A 56 5.67 -0.74 12.01
C GLY A 56 4.35 -0.26 11.39
N ASN A 57 3.27 -1.00 11.61
CA ASN A 57 1.93 -0.68 11.08
C ASN A 57 1.28 0.57 11.73
N GLU A 58 1.79 0.99 12.89
CA GLU A 58 1.34 2.15 13.69
C GLU A 58 2.43 3.22 13.84
N GLY A 59 3.52 3.10 13.07
CA GLY A 59 4.61 4.08 13.07
C GLY A 59 4.13 5.47 12.65
N VAL A 60 4.84 6.50 13.08
CA VAL A 60 4.61 7.87 12.63
C VAL A 60 4.89 7.93 11.13
N LEU A 61 3.87 8.29 10.37
CA LEU A 61 3.98 8.52 8.93
C LEU A 61 4.35 9.99 8.73
N ASP A 62 5.52 10.22 8.18
CA ASP A 62 6.01 11.56 7.84
C ASP A 62 5.72 11.85 6.36
N GLU A 63 5.65 13.13 6.00
CA GLU A 63 5.59 13.53 4.60
C GLU A 63 6.93 13.20 3.92
N ALA A 64 6.88 12.52 2.76
CA ALA A 64 8.07 12.22 2.00
C ALA A 64 8.63 13.51 1.34
N SER A 65 9.88 13.83 1.62
CA SER A 65 10.59 14.93 0.97
C SER A 65 10.89 14.60 -0.49
N LYS A 66 10.94 15.63 -1.36
CA LYS A 66 11.32 15.47 -2.78
C LYS A 66 12.65 14.74 -2.99
N GLN A 67 13.59 14.90 -2.05
CA GLN A 67 14.89 14.22 -2.09
C GLN A 67 14.73 12.71 -1.93
N GLU A 68 14.01 12.26 -0.91
CA GLU A 68 13.71 10.84 -0.65
C GLU A 68 12.98 10.20 -1.83
N LEU A 69 12.00 10.92 -2.38
CA LEU A 69 11.24 10.49 -3.55
C LEU A 69 12.14 10.32 -4.78
N THR A 70 13.04 11.27 -5.02
CA THR A 70 13.99 11.20 -6.14
C THR A 70 15.00 10.08 -5.94
N LEU A 71 15.47 9.85 -4.71
CA LEU A 71 16.42 8.80 -4.39
C LEU A 71 15.82 7.41 -4.60
N GLN A 72 14.57 7.20 -4.14
CA GLN A 72 13.90 5.91 -4.26
C GLN A 72 13.31 5.65 -5.65
N PHE A 73 12.59 6.63 -6.22
CA PHE A 73 11.82 6.45 -7.46
C PHE A 73 12.53 7.04 -8.69
N GLY A 74 13.63 7.77 -8.51
CA GLY A 74 14.29 8.51 -9.60
C GLY A 74 13.48 9.72 -10.10
N LYS A 75 12.36 10.05 -9.44
CA LYS A 75 11.43 11.11 -9.84
C LYS A 75 11.12 12.00 -8.64
N SER A 76 10.91 13.29 -8.92
CA SER A 76 10.44 14.27 -7.93
C SER A 76 8.95 14.61 -8.10
N ASP A 77 8.30 14.00 -9.10
CA ASP A 77 6.91 14.27 -9.44
C ASP A 77 5.98 13.36 -8.65
N VAL A 78 5.17 13.97 -7.77
CA VAL A 78 4.31 13.27 -6.83
C VAL A 78 3.25 12.44 -7.56
N ASP A 79 2.72 12.94 -8.68
CA ASP A 79 1.72 12.23 -9.49
C ASP A 79 2.27 10.89 -9.98
N GLU A 80 3.46 10.92 -10.59
CA GLU A 80 4.12 9.72 -11.12
C GLU A 80 4.44 8.71 -10.01
N ILE A 81 4.87 9.19 -8.85
CA ILE A 81 5.18 8.34 -7.70
C ILE A 81 3.93 7.68 -7.15
N ILE A 82 2.82 8.43 -7.00
CA ILE A 82 1.54 7.86 -6.58
C ILE A 82 1.12 6.76 -7.56
N LYS A 83 1.27 6.96 -8.88
CA LYS A 83 0.96 5.90 -9.87
C LYS A 83 1.80 4.65 -9.68
N ILE A 84 3.10 4.82 -9.39
CA ILE A 84 4.02 3.70 -9.14
C ILE A 84 3.59 2.95 -7.88
N ILE A 85 3.43 3.64 -6.76
CA ILE A 85 2.99 3.05 -5.49
C ILE A 85 1.61 2.40 -5.63
N LEU A 86 0.70 3.00 -6.39
CA LEU A 86 -0.63 2.45 -6.59
C LEU A 86 -0.59 1.17 -7.43
N LYS A 87 0.32 1.06 -8.41
CA LYS A 87 0.48 -0.13 -9.26
C LYS A 87 1.29 -1.25 -8.58
N GLU A 88 2.43 -0.90 -7.99
CA GLU A 88 3.43 -1.82 -7.43
C GLU A 88 3.22 -2.08 -5.93
N GLY A 89 2.53 -1.16 -5.24
CA GLY A 89 2.28 -1.27 -3.81
C GLY A 89 1.23 -2.31 -3.46
N SER A 90 1.31 -2.78 -2.22
CA SER A 90 0.46 -3.81 -1.65
C SER A 90 -0.38 -3.24 -0.52
N ASP A 91 -1.67 -3.54 -0.50
CA ASP A 91 -2.50 -3.28 0.67
C ASP A 91 -2.20 -4.33 1.76
N LYS A 92 -2.12 -3.89 3.01
CA LYS A 92 -1.94 -4.78 4.17
C LYS A 92 -3.24 -5.49 4.57
N SER A 93 -4.30 -5.42 3.77
CA SER A 93 -5.54 -6.16 4.01
C SER A 93 -5.40 -7.63 3.55
N GLY A 94 -4.23 -8.26 3.73
CA GLY A 94 -4.01 -9.71 3.65
C GLY A 94 -4.52 -10.44 2.41
N THR A 95 -5.01 -9.72 1.41
CA THR A 95 -5.68 -10.25 0.24
C THR A 95 -4.85 -9.76 -0.92
N HIS A 96 -3.83 -10.55 -1.20
CA HIS A 96 -3.20 -10.59 -2.49
C HIS A 96 -4.29 -10.73 -3.57
N LEU A 97 -4.81 -9.60 -4.07
CA LEU A 97 -5.93 -9.54 -5.04
C LEU A 97 -5.49 -9.90 -6.46
N GLY A 98 -4.37 -10.58 -6.63
CA GLY A 98 -3.90 -10.97 -7.95
C GLY A 98 -2.78 -11.99 -7.93
N ARG A 99 -3.19 -13.26 -8.05
CA ARG A 99 -2.48 -14.38 -8.72
C ARG A 99 -1.69 -15.30 -7.79
N GLY A 100 -2.32 -16.43 -7.47
CA GLY A 100 -1.81 -17.43 -6.55
C GLY A 100 -0.40 -17.99 -6.82
N GLY A 101 0.19 -18.48 -5.74
CA GLY A 101 1.38 -19.32 -5.78
C GLY A 101 2.23 -19.18 -4.52
N ALA A 102 2.06 -20.13 -3.58
CA ALA A 102 3.01 -20.56 -2.55
C ALA A 102 3.43 -19.53 -1.47
N SER A 103 3.62 -19.83 -0.20
CA SER A 103 3.52 -21.01 0.67
C SER A 103 3.93 -20.52 2.08
N LYS A 104 3.62 -21.31 3.13
CA LYS A 104 4.24 -21.28 4.49
C LYS A 104 3.69 -20.17 5.44
N ASN A 105 3.29 -20.41 6.68
CA ASN A 105 3.43 -21.58 7.54
C ASN A 105 2.57 -21.46 8.83
N ASP A 106 2.23 -22.64 9.38
CA ASP A 106 2.01 -23.07 10.77
C ASP A 106 1.62 -22.10 11.92
N SER A 107 0.46 -22.37 12.53
CA SER A 107 0.33 -22.69 13.97
C SER A 107 -1.15 -22.93 14.32
N ILE A 108 -1.68 -24.09 13.94
CA ILE A 108 -2.90 -24.60 14.57
C ILE A 108 -2.44 -25.20 15.91
N GLY A 109 -2.48 -24.38 16.95
CA GLY A 109 -2.16 -24.75 18.32
C GLY A 109 -3.18 -25.75 18.87
N ASN A 110 -2.78 -27.01 18.92
CA ASN A 110 -2.98 -27.96 20.01
C ASN A 110 -4.36 -27.97 20.70
N THR A 111 -5.36 -28.63 20.08
CA THR A 111 -6.54 -29.11 20.82
C THR A 111 -6.25 -30.52 21.34
N PHE A 112 -5.88 -30.57 22.61
CA PHE A 112 -5.87 -31.71 23.53
C PHE A 112 -7.01 -32.70 23.24
N VAL A 113 -6.66 -33.92 22.84
CA VAL A 113 -7.56 -35.08 22.84
C VAL A 113 -7.40 -35.80 24.17
N ASN A 114 -8.47 -35.80 24.95
CA ASN A 114 -8.60 -36.63 26.15
C ASN A 114 -9.46 -37.84 25.78
N HIS A 115 -8.88 -39.04 25.81
CA HIS A 115 -9.62 -40.28 26.00
C HIS A 115 -8.75 -41.33 26.70
#